data_AF-A0A6N8YB53-F1
#
_entry.id   AF-A0A6N8YB53-F1
#
_cell.length_a   1.000
_cell.length_b   1.000
_cell.length_c   1.000
_cell.angle_alpha   90.00
_cell.angle_beta   90.00
_cell.angle_gamma   90.00
#
_symmetry.space_group_name_H-M   'P 1'
#
loop_
_entity.id
_entity.type
_entity.pdbx_description
1 polymer ?
#
loop_
_entity_poly.entity_id
_entity_poly.type
_entity_poly.pdbx_seq_one_letter_code
_entity_poly.pdbx_strand_id
1 'polypeptide(L)'
;MSRDEFAFWVAVVANGVTFVQIVPQIARLIRTGHTEGVSPTWAAAGMTINVGWMAYVVENEYWETIPSIIAAISSFGLALYLLYRNGARVRAGLLTGAAIAVASVGIQRAAGWTVLGTVLGLSNGLYLGPALIAAWRTYAPVGV
;
A
#
# COMPACT_ATOMS: atom_id res chain seq x y z
N MET A 1 12.74 26.15 11.50
CA MET A 1 12.45 25.12 10.49
C MET A 1 11.58 25.75 9.42
N SER A 2 12.07 25.82 8.18
CA SER A 2 11.29 26.31 7.05
C SER A 2 10.20 25.29 6.64
N ARG A 3 9.22 25.72 5.83
CA ARG A 3 8.21 24.79 5.29
C ARG A 3 8.84 23.68 4.45
N ASP A 4 9.90 24.01 3.71
CA ASP A 4 10.60 23.08 2.83
C ASP A 4 11.42 22.06 3.63
N GLU A 5 12.10 22.48 4.70
CA GLU A 5 12.76 21.57 5.63
C GLU A 5 11.76 20.61 6.29
N PHE A 6 10.60 21.12 6.69
CA PHE A 6 9.57 20.27 7.29
C PHE A 6 9.05 19.23 6.29
N ALA A 7 8.73 19.65 5.06
CA ALA A 7 8.27 18.74 4.00
C ALA A 7 9.32 17.66 3.68
N PHE A 8 10.60 18.04 3.63
CA PHE A 8 11.72 17.12 3.44
C PHE A 8 11.77 16.05 4.55
N TRP A 9 11.74 16.45 5.83
CA TRP A 9 11.78 15.49 6.94
C TRP A 9 10.55 14.59 7.00
N VAL A 10 9.37 15.11 6.71
CA VAL A 10 8.14 14.32 6.59
C VAL A 10 8.31 13.26 5.49
N ALA A 11 8.85 13.64 4.33
CA ALA A 11 9.10 12.69 3.24
C ALA A 11 10.10 11.60 3.64
N VAL A 12 11.20 11.97 4.31
CA VAL A 12 12.21 11.00 4.79
C VAL A 12 11.60 10.00 5.78
N VAL A 13 10.82 10.48 6.76
CA VAL A 13 10.16 9.61 7.74
C VAL A 13 9.11 8.73 7.06
N ALA A 14 8.29 9.29 6.16
CA ALA A 14 7.29 8.54 5.41
C ALA A 14 7.92 7.42 4.57
N ASN A 15 9.05 7.71 3.91
CA ASN A 15 9.85 6.69 3.21
C ASN A 15 10.26 5.58 4.18
N GLY A 16 10.92 5.92 5.30
CA GLY A 16 11.41 4.95 6.27
C GLY A 16 10.30 4.06 6.85
N VAL A 17 9.18 4.65 7.26
CA VAL A 17 8.03 3.92 7.81
C VAL A 17 7.41 3.00 6.76
N THR A 18 7.28 3.48 5.52
CA THR A 18 6.71 2.68 4.41
C THR A 18 7.55 1.44 4.13
N PHE A 19 8.87 1.54 4.20
CA PHE A 19 9.77 0.40 4.07
C PHE A 19 9.63 -0.58 5.25
N VAL A 20 9.61 -0.08 6.48
CA VAL A 20 9.69 -0.92 7.68
C VAL A 20 8.38 -1.68 7.94
N GLN A 21 7.21 -1.08 7.66
CA GLN A 21 5.91 -1.64 8.06
C GLN A 21 5.64 -3.05 7.51
N ILE A 22 6.15 -3.37 6.32
CA ILE A 22 5.84 -4.62 5.61
C ILE A 22 6.91 -5.70 5.78
N VAL A 23 8.10 -5.33 6.25
CA VAL A 23 9.25 -6.23 6.43
C VAL A 23 8.94 -7.41 7.35
N PRO A 24 8.30 -7.25 8.53
CA PRO A 24 7.99 -8.36 9.41
C PRO A 24 7.07 -9.40 8.75
N GLN A 25 6.07 -8.94 7.98
CA GLN A 25 5.16 -9.84 7.27
C GLN A 25 5.86 -10.61 6.16
N ILE A 26 6.69 -9.94 5.35
CA ILE A 26 7.49 -10.59 4.30
C ILE A 26 8.46 -11.61 4.92
N ALA A 27 9.18 -11.23 5.98
CA ALA A 27 10.10 -12.11 6.67
C ALA A 27 9.40 -13.34 7.24
N ARG A 28 8.19 -13.18 7.81
CA ARG A 28 7.35 -14.29 8.27
C ARG A 28 6.98 -15.22 7.11
N LEU A 29 6.45 -14.67 6.00
CA LEU A 29 6.05 -15.47 4.83
C LEU A 29 7.22 -16.27 4.23
N ILE A 30 8.43 -15.68 4.19
CA ILE A 30 9.65 -16.36 3.73
C ILE A 30 10.05 -17.47 4.71
N ARG A 31 10.05 -17.17 6.02
CA ARG A 31 10.59 -18.10 7.04
C ARG A 31 9.65 -19.28 7.31
N THR A 32 8.35 -19.04 7.39
CA THR A 32 7.39 -20.04 7.87
C THR A 32 6.56 -20.67 6.77
N GLY A 33 6.43 -20.04 5.60
CA GLY A 33 5.50 -20.47 4.56
C GLY A 33 4.01 -20.23 4.91
N HIS A 34 3.66 -20.24 6.19
CA HIS A 34 2.31 -20.00 6.72
C HIS A 34 1.70 -18.70 6.19
N THR A 35 0.53 -18.83 5.54
CA THR A 35 -0.20 -17.72 4.91
C THR A 35 -1.37 -17.24 5.78
N GLU A 36 -1.63 -17.91 6.90
CA GLU A 36 -2.71 -17.61 7.81
C GLU A 36 -2.56 -16.20 8.40
N GLY A 37 -3.63 -15.41 8.26
CA GLY A 37 -3.68 -14.03 8.73
C GLY A 37 -3.12 -12.99 7.76
N VAL A 38 -2.64 -13.39 6.57
CA VAL A 38 -2.17 -12.44 5.54
C VAL A 38 -3.10 -12.49 4.33
N SER A 39 -3.75 -11.36 4.03
CA SER A 39 -4.78 -11.28 2.99
C SER A 39 -4.16 -11.06 1.59
N PRO A 40 -4.44 -11.93 0.59
CA PRO A 40 -4.07 -11.67 -0.79
C PRO A 40 -4.72 -10.41 -1.37
N THR A 41 -5.94 -10.07 -0.91
CA THR A 41 -6.64 -8.85 -1.32
C THR A 41 -5.93 -7.61 -0.81
N TRP A 42 -5.42 -7.64 0.42
CA TRP A 42 -4.63 -6.56 1.01
C TRP A 42 -3.34 -6.33 0.23
N ALA A 43 -2.63 -7.39 -0.14
CA ALA A 43 -1.39 -7.29 -0.90
C ALA A 43 -1.63 -6.78 -2.33
N ALA A 44 -2.64 -7.33 -3.03
CA ALA A 44 -2.97 -6.89 -4.38
C ALA A 44 -3.51 -5.45 -4.41
N ALA A 45 -4.42 -5.08 -3.51
CA ALA A 45 -4.94 -3.73 -3.42
C ALA A 45 -3.83 -2.72 -3.06
N GLY A 46 -2.96 -3.05 -2.09
CA GLY A 46 -1.82 -2.23 -1.71
C GLY A 46 -0.87 -2.00 -2.89
N MET A 47 -0.54 -3.04 -3.65
CA MET A 47 0.26 -2.91 -4.87
C MET A 47 -0.42 -1.99 -5.90
N THR A 48 -1.70 -2.23 -6.22
CA THR A 48 -2.43 -1.44 -7.22
C THR A 48 -2.59 0.02 -6.82
N ILE A 49 -2.91 0.31 -5.56
CA ILE A 49 -3.03 1.68 -5.04
C ILE A 49 -1.69 2.41 -5.20
N ASN A 50 -0.56 1.75 -4.91
CA ASN A 50 0.76 2.36 -5.10
C ASN A 50 1.13 2.56 -6.56
N VAL A 51 0.65 1.71 -7.49
CA VAL A 51 0.75 2.00 -8.93
C VAL A 51 -0.06 3.24 -9.31
N GLY A 52 -1.25 3.43 -8.72
CA GLY A 52 -2.04 4.66 -8.87
C GLY A 52 -1.29 5.89 -8.35
N TRP A 53 -0.64 5.79 -7.19
CA TRP A 53 0.24 6.83 -6.66
C TRP A 53 1.42 7.12 -7.58
N MET A 54 2.07 6.08 -8.14
CA MET A 54 3.16 6.26 -9.10
C MET A 54 2.71 7.13 -10.27
N ALA A 55 1.57 6.82 -10.88
CA ALA A 55 1.02 7.61 -11.97
C ALA A 55 0.74 9.07 -11.55
N TYR A 56 0.15 9.26 -10.37
CA TYR A 56 -0.13 10.59 -9.82
C TYR A 56 1.15 11.41 -9.58
N VAL A 57 2.18 10.83 -8.98
CA VAL A 57 3.41 11.57 -8.65
C VAL A 57 4.26 11.87 -9.88
N VAL A 58 4.24 10.99 -10.89
CA VAL A 58 4.90 11.24 -12.18
C VAL A 58 4.22 12.40 -12.89
N GLU A 59 2.88 12.42 -12.92
CA GLU A 59 2.12 13.51 -13.53
C GLU A 59 2.38 14.86 -12.85
N ASN A 60 2.46 14.88 -11.52
CA ASN A 60 2.63 16.10 -10.73
C ASN A 60 4.10 16.44 -10.44
N GLU A 61 5.04 15.71 -11.04
CA GLU A 61 6.49 15.93 -10.90
C GLU A 61 7.04 15.83 -9.46
N TYR A 62 6.42 15.01 -8.60
CA TYR A 62 6.86 14.77 -7.22
C TYR A 62 7.92 13.67 -7.15
N TRP A 63 9.05 13.90 -7.81
CA TRP A 63 10.10 12.92 -8.05
C TRP A 63 10.70 12.33 -6.77
N GLU A 64 10.79 13.11 -5.70
CA GLU A 64 11.32 12.71 -4.40
C GLU A 64 10.53 11.57 -3.73
N THR A 65 9.27 11.37 -4.13
CA THR A 65 8.40 10.30 -3.58
C THR A 65 8.57 8.96 -4.29
N ILE A 66 9.10 8.95 -5.52
CA ILE A 66 9.20 7.76 -6.37
C ILE A 66 9.92 6.59 -5.67
N PRO A 67 11.05 6.78 -4.96
CA PRO A 67 11.72 5.68 -4.28
C PRO A 67 10.80 4.94 -3.27
N SER A 68 10.03 5.66 -2.45
CA SER A 68 9.06 5.03 -1.53
C SER A 68 7.99 4.23 -2.26
N ILE A 69 7.51 4.74 -3.39
CA ILE A 69 6.41 4.11 -4.12
C ILE A 69 6.92 2.84 -4.82
N ILE A 70 8.12 2.86 -5.40
CA ILE A 70 8.77 1.65 -5.96
C ILE A 70 8.92 0.59 -4.86
N ALA A 71 9.37 1.00 -3.69
CA ALA A 71 9.53 0.11 -2.55
C ALA A 71 8.18 -0.51 -2.14
N ALA A 72 7.14 0.30 -2.00
CA ALA A 72 5.81 -0.17 -1.66
C ALA A 72 5.26 -1.15 -2.70
N ILE A 73 5.34 -0.81 -4.00
CA ILE A 73 4.93 -1.70 -5.10
C ILE A 73 5.68 -3.03 -5.01
N SER A 74 7.01 -2.98 -4.84
CA SER A 74 7.87 -4.16 -4.77
C SER A 74 7.56 -5.03 -3.55
N SER A 75 7.34 -4.42 -2.39
CA SER A 75 7.01 -5.14 -1.16
C SER A 75 5.64 -5.80 -1.21
N PHE A 76 4.61 -5.10 -1.70
CA PHE A 76 3.28 -5.69 -1.87
C PHE A 76 3.26 -6.76 -2.96
N GLY A 77 3.97 -6.54 -4.06
CA GLY A 77 4.16 -7.54 -5.12
C GLY A 77 4.86 -8.79 -4.61
N LEU A 78 5.93 -8.62 -3.81
CA LEU A 78 6.64 -9.72 -3.18
C LEU A 78 5.74 -10.47 -2.18
N ALA A 79 4.98 -9.77 -1.34
CA ALA A 79 4.04 -10.40 -0.43
C ALA A 79 2.97 -11.21 -1.19
N LEU A 80 2.39 -10.66 -2.27
CA LEU A 80 1.43 -11.35 -3.11
C LEU A 80 2.02 -12.58 -3.80
N TYR A 81 3.24 -12.47 -4.32
CA TYR A 81 3.98 -13.58 -4.89
C TYR A 81 4.24 -14.68 -3.87
N LEU A 82 4.69 -14.33 -2.66
CA LEU A 82 4.95 -15.29 -1.59
C LEU A 82 3.66 -15.99 -1.14
N LEU A 83 2.54 -15.26 -1.05
CA LEU A 83 1.23 -15.83 -0.79
C LEU A 83 0.86 -16.88 -1.84
N TYR A 84 0.99 -16.54 -3.13
CA TYR A 84 0.74 -17.49 -4.21
C TYR A 84 1.66 -18.71 -4.13
N ARG A 85 2.97 -18.49 -3.98
CA ARG A 85 4.00 -19.52 -3.87
C ARG A 85 3.71 -20.48 -2.70
N ASN A 86 3.22 -19.95 -1.59
CA ASN A 86 2.92 -20.71 -0.38
C ASN A 86 1.50 -21.31 -0.37
N GLY A 87 0.80 -21.30 -1.51
CA GLY A 87 -0.48 -22.00 -1.70
C GLY A 87 -1.73 -21.19 -1.36
N ALA A 88 -1.62 -19.89 -1.05
CA ALA A 88 -2.79 -19.05 -0.85
C ALA A 88 -3.56 -18.81 -2.15
N ARG A 89 -4.89 -18.72 -2.06
CA ARG A 89 -5.75 -18.39 -3.19
C ARG A 89 -5.71 -16.89 -3.50
N VAL A 90 -4.88 -16.50 -4.45
CA VAL A 90 -4.70 -15.07 -4.81
C VAL A 90 -5.71 -14.51 -5.81
N ARG A 91 -6.53 -15.36 -6.46
CA ARG A 91 -7.42 -14.95 -7.55
C ARG A 91 -8.37 -13.80 -7.16
N ALA A 92 -9.01 -13.91 -6.00
CA ALA A 92 -9.90 -12.85 -5.52
C ALA A 92 -9.15 -11.54 -5.30
N GLY A 93 -7.94 -11.60 -4.75
CA GLY A 93 -7.09 -10.42 -4.57
C GLY A 93 -6.70 -9.77 -5.89
N LEU A 94 -6.28 -10.56 -6.89
CA LEU A 94 -5.97 -10.07 -8.23
C LEU A 94 -7.17 -9.42 -8.92
N LEU A 95 -8.36 -10.00 -8.79
CA LEU A 95 -9.60 -9.41 -9.31
C LEU A 95 -9.92 -8.08 -8.63
N THR A 96 -9.76 -7.99 -7.31
CA THR A 96 -9.91 -6.73 -6.57
C THR A 96 -8.88 -5.70 -7.03
N GLY A 97 -7.61 -6.09 -7.20
CA GLY A 97 -6.57 -5.21 -7.75
C GLY A 97 -6.94 -4.71 -9.16
N ALA A 98 -7.42 -5.60 -10.04
CA ALA A 98 -7.88 -5.19 -11.37
C ALA A 98 -9.07 -4.22 -11.31
N ALA A 99 -10.04 -4.46 -10.43
CA ALA A 99 -11.18 -3.57 -10.23
C ALA A 99 -10.74 -2.20 -9.73
N ILE A 100 -9.79 -2.14 -8.78
CA ILE A 100 -9.20 -0.88 -8.30
C ILE A 100 -8.48 -0.16 -9.44
N ALA A 101 -7.70 -0.86 -10.27
CA ALA A 101 -7.00 -0.26 -11.39
C ALA A 101 -7.98 0.38 -12.40
N VAL A 102 -9.03 -0.36 -12.77
CA VAL A 102 -10.09 0.14 -13.66
C VAL A 102 -10.81 1.34 -13.04
N ALA A 103 -11.14 1.28 -11.75
CA ALA A 103 -11.78 2.40 -11.05
C ALA A 103 -10.87 3.65 -11.01
N SER A 104 -9.57 3.48 -10.72
CA SER A 104 -8.60 4.58 -10.73
C SER A 104 -8.49 5.23 -12.11
N VAL A 105 -8.42 4.45 -13.18
CA VAL A 105 -8.43 4.97 -14.56
C VAL A 105 -9.74 5.69 -14.86
N GLY A 106 -10.88 5.11 -14.47
CA GLY A 106 -12.20 5.72 -14.66
C GLY A 106 -12.33 7.08 -13.95
N ILE A 107 -11.91 7.15 -12.67
CA ILE A 107 -11.91 8.39 -11.88
C ILE A 107 -10.98 9.42 -12.52
N GLN A 108 -9.77 9.02 -12.90
CA GLN A 108 -8.82 9.92 -13.57
C GLN A 108 -9.43 10.52 -14.85
N ARG A 109 -10.06 9.69 -15.68
CA ARG A 109 -10.63 10.12 -16.96
C ARG A 109 -11.87 10.98 -16.80
N ALA A 110 -12.68 10.74 -15.77
CA ALA A 110 -13.94 11.45 -15.55
C ALA A 110 -13.78 12.73 -14.73
N ALA A 111 -12.85 12.76 -13.77
CA ALA A 111 -12.76 13.80 -12.74
C ALA A 111 -11.35 14.39 -12.56
N GLY A 112 -10.35 13.88 -13.30
CA GLY A 112 -8.99 14.41 -13.30
C GLY A 112 -8.11 13.95 -12.13
N TRP A 113 -6.86 14.42 -12.14
CA TRP A 113 -5.82 13.99 -11.21
C TRP A 113 -6.07 14.41 -9.76
N THR A 114 -6.60 15.62 -9.53
CA THR A 114 -6.90 16.10 -8.17
C THR A 114 -7.88 15.18 -7.45
N VAL A 115 -8.94 14.73 -8.14
CA VAL A 115 -9.94 13.84 -7.56
C VAL A 115 -9.35 12.46 -7.34
N LEU A 116 -8.57 11.93 -8.30
CA LEU A 116 -7.86 10.65 -8.12
C LEU A 116 -6.94 10.70 -6.90
N GLY A 117 -6.06 11.71 -6.79
CA GLY A 117 -5.15 11.87 -5.66
C GLY A 117 -5.89 11.95 -4.33
N THR A 118 -7.04 12.64 -4.29
CA THR A 118 -7.89 12.69 -3.10
C THR A 118 -8.44 11.31 -2.74
N VAL A 119 -8.98 10.57 -3.71
CA VAL A 119 -9.50 9.22 -3.49
C VAL A 119 -8.40 8.26 -3.03
N LEU A 120 -7.21 8.32 -3.65
CA LEU A 120 -6.06 7.53 -3.24
C LEU A 120 -5.63 7.88 -1.80
N GLY A 121 -5.58 9.17 -1.46
CA GLY A 121 -5.30 9.65 -0.10
C GLY A 121 -6.27 9.11 0.94
N LEU A 122 -7.58 9.22 0.67
CA LEU A 122 -8.62 8.69 1.55
C LEU A 122 -8.60 7.16 1.65
N SER A 123 -8.27 6.47 0.55
CA SER A 123 -8.18 5.01 0.52
C SER A 123 -7.10 4.46 1.44
N ASN A 124 -5.97 5.17 1.58
CA ASN A 124 -4.92 4.80 2.55
C ASN A 124 -5.43 4.89 4.01
N GLY A 125 -6.28 5.88 4.31
CA GLY A 125 -6.93 5.97 5.62
C GLY A 125 -7.89 4.81 5.88
N LEU A 126 -8.70 4.44 4.90
CA LEU A 126 -9.62 3.30 4.98
C LEU A 126 -8.88 1.95 5.09
N TYR A 127 -7.71 1.85 4.46
CA TYR A 127 -6.84 0.68 4.53
C TYR A 127 -6.26 0.43 5.92
N LEU A 128 -5.89 1.49 6.63
CA LEU A 128 -5.31 1.42 7.98
C LEU A 128 -6.38 1.34 9.08
N GLY A 129 -7.61 1.81 8.79
CA GLY A 129 -8.71 1.90 9.76
C GLY A 129 -8.97 0.63 10.56
N PRO A 130 -9.15 -0.56 9.94
CA PRO A 130 -9.41 -1.80 10.67
C PRO A 130 -8.28 -2.21 11.63
N ALA A 131 -7.02 -2.02 11.21
CA ALA A 131 -5.85 -2.29 12.03
C ALA A 131 -5.77 -1.35 13.24
N LEU A 132 -6.05 -0.06 13.03
CA LEU A 132 -6.12 0.94 14.09
C LEU A 132 -7.26 0.65 15.09
N ILE A 133 -8.43 0.26 14.58
CA ILE A 133 -9.58 -0.11 15.43
C ILE A 133 -9.25 -1.37 16.25
N ALA A 134 -8.62 -2.38 15.64
CA ALA A 134 -8.20 -3.60 16.33
C ALA A 134 -7.17 -3.28 17.43
N ALA A 135 -6.16 -2.47 17.13
CA ALA A 135 -5.18 -2.01 18.11
C ALA A 135 -5.82 -1.20 19.24
N TRP A 136 -6.81 -0.35 18.94
CA TRP A 136 -7.52 0.45 19.94
C TRP A 136 -8.43 -0.38 20.85
N ARG A 137 -9.06 -1.43 20.32
CA ARG A 137 -10.01 -2.28 21.07
C ARG A 137 -9.34 -3.41 21.84
N THR A 138 -8.08 -3.72 21.60
CA THR A 138 -7.43 -4.91 22.17
C THR A 138 -6.19 -4.53 22.99
N TYR A 139 -6.18 -4.93 24.26
CA TYR A 139 -5.06 -4.68 25.19
C TYR A 139 -3.74 -5.40 24.81
N ALA A 140 -3.83 -6.44 23.96
CA ALA A 140 -2.70 -7.17 23.40
C ALA A 140 -2.98 -7.51 21.92
N PRO A 141 -2.78 -6.56 20.98
CA PRO A 141 -3.03 -6.81 19.57
C PRO A 141 -2.05 -7.87 19.05
N VAL A 142 -2.57 -9.00 18.56
CA VAL A 142 -1.79 -10.01 17.84
C VAL A 142 -2.14 -9.95 16.36
N GLY A 143 -1.13 -9.71 15.51
CA GLY A 143 -1.32 -9.68 14.05
C GLY A 143 -1.82 -8.35 13.47
N VAL A 144 -1.54 -7.22 14.13
CA VAL A 144 -1.71 -5.86 13.56
C VAL A 144 -0.42 -5.43 12.88
#